data_AF-A0A8T2QSE5-F1
#
_entry.id   AF-A0A8T2QSE5-F1
#
_cell.length_a   1.000
_cell.length_b   1.000
_cell.length_c   1.000
_cell.angle_alpha   90.00
_cell.angle_beta   90.00
_cell.angle_gamma   90.00
#
_symmetry.space_group_name_H-M   'P 1'
#
loop_
_entity.id
_entity.type
_entity.pdbx_description
1 polymer ?
#
loop_
_entity_poly.entity_id
_entity_poly.type
_entity_poly.pdbx_seq_one_letter_code
_entity_poly.pdbx_strand_id
1 'polypeptide(L)'
;MSHTSTLRSKEGLLVFMAFVKGSSSMNEASHCFNKFVQRVSHLSEMHQSSSKFIAGYQQELEKLRRPPLDDSSSVVKDLFKGVPSPRVKNYIELGGHHLQSKRQSLVKSQIYSKELGKLVDKVTMLMDADLEKNTSKDLSNFSLKQLDGDVEQ
;
A
#
# COMPACT_ATOMS: atom_id res chain seq x y z
N MET A 1 -7.28 -13.62 -13.39
CA MET A 1 -8.04 -12.54 -12.72
C MET A 1 -7.43 -11.22 -13.16
N SER A 2 -8.13 -10.47 -14.02
CA SER A 2 -7.63 -9.21 -14.59
C SER A 2 -8.11 -8.04 -13.75
N HIS A 3 -7.18 -7.26 -13.17
CA HIS A 3 -7.48 -6.02 -12.47
C HIS A 3 -7.13 -4.83 -13.39
N THR A 4 -8.09 -4.40 -14.22
CA THR A 4 -7.97 -3.20 -15.05
C THR A 4 -9.32 -2.48 -15.13
N SER A 5 -9.73 -1.77 -14.07
CA SER A 5 -11.00 -1.03 -14.14
C SER A 5 -11.22 0.07 -13.09
N THR A 6 -10.18 0.71 -12.53
CA THR A 6 -10.44 1.81 -11.56
C THR A 6 -10.88 3.12 -12.24
N LEU A 7 -10.58 3.31 -13.53
CA LEU A 7 -11.00 4.48 -14.32
C LEU A 7 -12.41 4.36 -14.96
N ARG A 8 -13.03 3.17 -14.95
CA ARG A 8 -14.35 2.92 -15.56
C ARG A 8 -15.51 2.93 -14.57
N SER A 9 -15.25 3.01 -13.26
CA SER A 9 -16.32 3.08 -12.27
C SER A 9 -16.89 4.50 -12.20
N LYS A 10 -18.17 4.62 -11.81
CA LYS A 10 -18.82 5.92 -11.60
C LYS A 10 -18.05 6.75 -10.56
N GLU A 11 -17.46 6.10 -9.54
CA GLU A 11 -16.61 6.77 -8.55
C GLU A 11 -15.31 7.30 -9.18
N GLY A 12 -14.63 6.52 -10.02
CA GLY A 12 -13.41 6.97 -10.71
C GLY A 12 -13.65 8.18 -11.62
N LEU A 13 -14.81 8.22 -12.27
CA LEU A 13 -15.24 9.32 -13.13
C LEU A 13 -15.61 10.58 -12.32
N LEU A 14 -16.25 10.41 -11.15
CA LEU A 14 -16.54 11.50 -10.21
C LEU A 14 -15.28 12.13 -9.63
N VAL A 15 -14.28 11.32 -9.25
CA VAL A 15 -12.97 11.81 -8.76
C VAL A 15 -12.26 12.60 -9.86
N PHE A 16 -12.28 12.12 -11.10
CA PHE A 16 -11.72 12.84 -12.24
C PHE A 16 -12.47 14.16 -12.53
N MET A 17 -13.80 14.15 -12.53
CA MET A 17 -14.60 15.37 -12.73
C MET A 17 -14.38 16.41 -11.64
N ALA A 18 -14.24 15.99 -10.37
CA ALA A 18 -13.86 16.87 -9.27
C ALA A 18 -12.47 17.50 -9.48
N PHE A 19 -11.53 16.74 -10.03
CA PHE A 19 -10.17 17.19 -10.33
C PHE A 19 -10.10 18.15 -11.54
N VAL A 20 -10.97 17.98 -12.54
CA VAL A 20 -11.04 18.79 -13.76
C VAL A 20 -11.83 20.09 -13.59
N LYS A 21 -12.67 20.19 -12.55
CA LYS A 21 -13.64 21.29 -12.32
C LYS A 21 -13.02 22.70 -12.22
N GLY A 22 -11.70 22.83 -12.16
CA GLY A 22 -10.97 24.10 -12.18
C GLY A 22 -10.20 24.42 -13.46
N SER A 23 -10.32 23.63 -14.53
CA SER A 23 -9.58 23.86 -15.78
C SER A 23 -10.29 24.84 -16.70
N SER A 24 -9.60 25.91 -17.10
CA SER A 24 -10.13 26.99 -17.95
C SER A 24 -9.85 26.77 -19.44
N SER A 25 -9.04 25.76 -19.78
CA SER A 25 -8.65 25.42 -21.15
C SER A 25 -8.37 23.92 -21.32
N MET A 26 -8.45 23.42 -22.57
CA MET A 26 -8.19 22.01 -22.89
C MET A 26 -6.75 21.56 -22.57
N ASN A 27 -5.78 22.48 -22.63
CA ASN A 27 -4.39 22.23 -22.24
C ASN A 27 -4.26 22.05 -20.71
N GLU A 28 -4.97 22.86 -19.93
CA GLU A 28 -4.99 22.72 -18.47
C GLU A 28 -5.72 21.43 -18.04
N ALA A 29 -6.81 21.09 -18.72
CA ALA A 29 -7.53 19.83 -18.50
C ALA A 29 -6.64 18.60 -18.79
N SER A 30 -5.88 18.64 -19.88
CA SER A 30 -4.95 17.56 -20.27
C SER A 30 -3.79 17.42 -19.29
N HIS A 31 -3.23 18.54 -18.82
CA HIS A 31 -2.18 18.54 -17.79
C HIS A 31 -2.70 17.95 -16.47
N CYS A 32 -3.91 18.34 -16.08
CA CYS A 32 -4.59 17.78 -14.92
C CYS A 32 -4.79 16.27 -15.06
N PHE A 33 -5.33 15.81 -16.18
CA PHE A 33 -5.52 14.38 -16.43
C PHE A 33 -4.20 13.60 -16.34
N ASN A 34 -3.13 14.10 -16.96
CA ASN A 34 -1.82 13.44 -16.91
C ASN A 34 -1.28 13.34 -15.48
N LYS A 35 -1.39 14.41 -14.68
CA LYS A 35 -1.02 14.37 -13.25
C LYS A 35 -1.86 13.37 -12.46
N PHE A 36 -3.16 13.31 -12.72
CA PHE A 36 -4.05 12.34 -12.08
C PHE A 36 -3.65 10.90 -12.41
N VAL A 37 -3.43 10.59 -13.69
CA VAL A 37 -3.02 9.25 -14.14
C VAL A 37 -1.68 8.85 -13.52
N GLN A 38 -0.70 9.76 -13.48
CA GLN A 38 0.59 9.50 -12.82
C GLN A 38 0.43 9.16 -11.33
N ARG A 39 -0.44 9.88 -10.62
CA ARG A 39 -0.71 9.62 -9.20
C ARG A 39 -1.39 8.28 -8.97
N VAL A 40 -2.41 7.96 -9.77
CA VAL A 40 -3.10 6.66 -9.70
C VAL A 40 -2.13 5.51 -9.99
N SER A 41 -1.24 5.67 -10.98
CA SER A 41 -0.18 4.70 -11.25
C SER A 41 0.73 4.51 -10.04
N HIS A 42 1.17 5.62 -9.44
CA HIS A 42 2.05 5.56 -8.30
C HIS A 42 1.42 4.89 -7.06
N LEU A 43 0.15 5.19 -6.78
CA LEU A 43 -0.60 4.53 -5.71
C LEU A 43 -0.79 3.04 -5.97
N SER A 44 -0.98 2.64 -7.23
CA SER A 44 -1.08 1.23 -7.62
C SER A 44 0.22 0.47 -7.36
N GLU A 45 1.37 1.06 -7.72
CA GLU A 45 2.71 0.50 -7.43
C GLU A 45 2.95 0.33 -5.92
N MET A 46 2.54 1.34 -5.14
CA MET A 46 2.62 1.31 -3.68
C MET A 46 1.73 0.20 -3.12
N HIS A 47 0.49 0.07 -3.59
CA HIS A 47 -0.42 -0.99 -3.18
C HIS A 47 0.15 -2.40 -3.48
N GLN A 48 0.76 -2.59 -4.65
CA GLN A 48 1.38 -3.87 -4.98
C GLN A 48 2.55 -4.20 -4.03
N SER A 49 3.35 -3.18 -3.67
CA SER A 49 4.47 -3.33 -2.74
C SER A 49 4.00 -3.60 -1.31
N SER A 50 2.99 -2.86 -0.84
CA SER A 50 2.39 -3.07 0.49
C SER A 50 1.83 -4.47 0.65
N SER A 51 1.11 -4.96 -0.36
CA SER A 51 0.51 -6.30 -0.35
C SER A 51 1.56 -7.39 -0.15
N LYS A 52 2.70 -7.29 -0.85
CA LYS A 52 3.83 -8.22 -0.69
C LYS A 52 4.43 -8.15 0.72
N PHE A 53 4.64 -6.95 1.25
CA PHE A 53 5.19 -6.78 2.59
C PHE A 53 4.25 -7.27 3.69
N ILE A 54 2.93 -7.02 3.58
CA ILE A 54 1.91 -7.53 4.52
C ILE A 54 1.90 -9.05 4.51
N ALA A 55 1.86 -9.67 3.32
CA ALA A 55 1.88 -11.12 3.20
C ALA A 55 3.16 -11.73 3.82
N GLY A 56 4.32 -11.13 3.53
CA GLY A 56 5.60 -11.53 4.14
C GLY A 56 5.61 -11.36 5.66
N TYR A 57 5.10 -10.25 6.17
CA TYR A 57 5.00 -9.98 7.60
C TYR A 57 4.13 -11.02 8.31
N GLN A 58 2.95 -11.31 7.76
CA GLN A 58 2.03 -12.33 8.28
C GLN A 58 2.67 -13.72 8.30
N GLN A 59 3.40 -14.08 7.24
CA GLN A 59 4.10 -15.35 7.17
C GLN A 59 5.16 -15.50 8.28
N GLU A 60 5.95 -14.45 8.53
CA GLU A 60 6.97 -14.47 9.58
C GLU A 60 6.36 -14.44 10.99
N LEU A 61 5.23 -13.74 11.19
CA LEU A 61 4.49 -13.79 12.46
C LEU A 61 3.94 -15.20 12.75
N GLU A 62 3.43 -15.90 11.75
CA GLU A 62 2.93 -17.26 11.93
C GLU A 62 4.06 -18.23 12.31
N LYS A 63 5.27 -18.04 11.78
CA LYS A 63 6.47 -18.80 12.21
C LYS A 63 6.85 -18.51 13.66
N LEU A 64 6.74 -17.26 14.11
CA LEU A 64 7.02 -16.88 15.49
C LEU A 64 5.98 -17.45 16.47
N ARG A 65 4.70 -17.46 16.07
CA ARG A 65 3.56 -17.97 16.85
C ARG A 65 3.69 -19.47 17.15
N ARG A 66 4.29 -20.25 16.24
CA ARG A 66 4.38 -21.70 16.38
C ARG A 66 5.40 -22.11 17.46
N PRO A 67 5.06 -23.07 18.33
CA PRO A 67 6.03 -23.65 19.25
C PRO A 67 7.13 -24.40 18.47
N PRO A 68 8.36 -24.48 19.00
CA PRO A 68 9.39 -25.34 18.42
C PRO A 68 8.89 -26.78 18.40
N LEU A 69 9.19 -27.54 17.35
CA LEU A 69 9.00 -28.98 17.41
C LEU A 69 10.03 -29.58 18.35
N ASP A 70 9.54 -30.30 19.36
CA ASP A 70 10.36 -31.11 20.24
C ASP A 70 10.78 -32.39 19.50
N ASP A 71 12.05 -32.47 19.12
CA ASP A 71 12.65 -33.63 18.47
C ASP A 71 13.34 -34.58 19.46
N SER A 72 13.19 -34.34 20.77
CA SER A 72 13.80 -35.18 21.81
C SER A 72 13.23 -36.60 21.81
N SER A 73 11.96 -36.75 21.44
CA SER A 73 11.27 -38.03 21.35
C SER A 73 11.74 -38.87 20.14
N SER A 74 12.09 -40.12 20.41
CA SER A 74 12.41 -41.11 19.38
C SER A 74 11.25 -41.34 18.41
N VAL A 75 10.01 -41.34 18.92
CA VAL A 75 8.79 -41.50 18.12
C VAL A 75 8.61 -40.35 17.11
N VAL A 76 8.91 -39.12 17.54
CA VAL A 76 8.84 -37.93 16.68
C VAL A 76 9.95 -37.97 15.62
N LYS A 77 11.16 -38.41 15.99
CA LYS A 77 12.27 -38.64 15.05
C LYS A 77 11.94 -39.71 14.00
N ASP A 78 11.34 -40.81 14.41
CA ASP A 78 10.99 -41.90 13.50
C ASP A 78 9.83 -41.51 12.57
N LEU A 79 8.88 -40.71 13.06
CA LEU A 79 7.83 -40.09 12.24
C LEU A 79 8.40 -39.18 11.14
N PHE A 80 9.51 -38.48 11.41
CA PHE A 80 10.18 -37.62 10.43
C PHE A 80 11.12 -38.38 9.49
N LYS A 81 11.65 -39.53 9.91
CA LYS A 81 12.52 -40.38 9.08
C LYS A 81 11.75 -41.23 8.06
N GLY A 82 10.49 -41.57 8.33
CA GLY A 82 9.62 -42.22 7.35
C GLY A 82 9.29 -41.31 6.15
N VAL A 83 8.59 -41.82 5.13
CA VAL A 83 8.03 -40.98 4.05
C VAL A 83 6.96 -40.09 4.69
N PRO A 84 7.22 -38.79 4.93
CA PRO A 84 6.29 -37.97 5.67
C PRO A 84 5.09 -37.70 4.76
N SER A 85 3.88 -37.75 5.33
CA SER A 85 2.72 -37.23 4.59
C SER A 85 2.97 -35.75 4.22
N PRO A 86 2.40 -35.24 3.12
CA PRO A 86 2.52 -33.84 2.74
C PRO A 86 2.18 -32.88 3.88
N ARG A 87 1.22 -33.26 4.72
CA ARG A 87 0.80 -32.51 5.90
C ARG A 87 1.89 -32.43 6.96
N VAL A 88 2.54 -33.55 7.27
CA VAL A 88 3.66 -33.61 8.24
C VAL A 88 4.86 -32.85 7.71
N LYS A 89 5.17 -32.99 6.42
CA LYS A 89 6.25 -32.25 5.76
C LYS A 89 6.06 -30.74 5.87
N ASN A 90 4.85 -30.26 5.56
CA ASN A 90 4.49 -28.85 5.72
C ASN A 90 4.53 -28.41 7.21
N TYR A 91 4.17 -29.30 8.13
CA TYR A 91 4.27 -29.03 9.57
C TYR A 91 5.71 -28.91 10.05
N ILE A 92 6.65 -29.68 9.50
CA ILE A 92 8.09 -29.59 9.78
C ILE A 92 8.68 -28.32 9.16
N GLU A 93 8.34 -28.03 7.90
CA GLU A 93 8.82 -26.84 7.17
C GLU A 93 8.34 -25.54 7.83
N LEU A 94 7.12 -25.53 8.39
CA LEU A 94 6.52 -24.37 9.05
C LEU A 94 6.72 -24.35 10.57
N GLY A 95 6.88 -25.52 11.19
CA GLY A 95 7.08 -25.70 12.61
C GLY A 95 8.56 -25.54 12.91
N GLY A 96 8.93 -24.29 13.23
CA GLY A 96 10.31 -23.84 13.31
C GLY A 96 11.22 -24.77 14.10
N HIS A 97 11.93 -25.63 13.37
CA HIS A 97 13.18 -26.18 13.84
C HIS A 97 14.16 -25.00 13.98
N HIS A 98 14.69 -24.85 15.18
CA HIS A 98 15.79 -23.96 15.58
C HIS A 98 15.41 -22.53 16.06
N LEU A 99 15.91 -22.17 17.25
CA LEU A 99 15.95 -20.81 17.81
C LEU A 99 16.46 -19.77 16.79
N GLN A 100 17.39 -20.18 15.92
CA GLN A 100 17.92 -19.35 14.84
C GLN A 100 16.85 -18.99 13.79
N SER A 101 15.96 -19.92 13.45
CA SER A 101 14.87 -19.68 12.49
C SER A 101 13.90 -18.64 13.06
N LYS A 102 13.57 -18.73 14.36
CA LYS A 102 12.77 -17.69 15.05
C LYS A 102 13.47 -16.33 15.05
N ARG A 103 14.77 -16.31 15.33
CA ARG A 103 15.58 -15.07 15.27
C ARG A 103 15.53 -14.46 13.86
N GLN A 104 15.70 -15.26 12.82
CA GLN A 104 15.60 -14.79 11.43
C GLN A 104 14.19 -14.27 11.11
N SER A 105 13.14 -14.96 11.55
CA SER A 105 11.76 -14.52 11.38
C SER A 105 11.48 -13.19 12.09
N LEU A 106 12.04 -12.99 13.28
CA LEU A 106 11.95 -11.72 13.99
C LEU A 106 12.61 -10.58 13.21
N VAL A 107 13.83 -10.79 12.72
CA VAL A 107 14.56 -9.79 11.91
C VAL A 107 13.79 -9.46 10.64
N LYS A 108 13.27 -10.47 9.92
CA LYS A 108 12.46 -10.26 8.71
C LYS A 108 11.17 -9.52 9.01
N SER A 109 10.49 -9.88 10.10
CA SER A 109 9.27 -9.20 10.57
C SER A 109 9.52 -7.70 10.85
N GLN A 110 10.65 -7.36 11.48
CA GLN A 110 11.05 -5.97 11.70
C GLN A 110 11.32 -5.22 10.39
N ILE A 111 11.98 -5.85 9.42
CA ILE A 111 12.22 -5.26 8.09
C ILE A 111 10.89 -4.94 7.42
N TYR A 112 9.96 -5.90 7.36
CA TYR A 112 8.65 -5.66 6.75
C TYR A 112 7.87 -4.55 7.45
N SER A 113 7.89 -4.51 8.78
CA SER A 113 7.25 -3.43 9.55
C SER A 113 7.83 -2.06 9.21
N LYS A 114 9.16 -1.95 9.08
CA LYS A 114 9.84 -0.70 8.70
C LYS A 114 9.48 -0.26 7.28
N GLU A 115 9.48 -1.18 6.31
CA GLU A 115 9.13 -0.85 4.92
C GLU A 115 7.66 -0.46 4.77
N LEU A 116 6.76 -1.09 5.52
CA LEU A 116 5.35 -0.68 5.59
C LEU A 116 5.19 0.73 6.16
N GLY A 117 5.92 1.06 7.23
CA GLY A 117 5.93 2.41 7.79
C GLY A 117 6.32 3.48 6.78
N LYS A 118 7.45 3.28 6.06
CA LYS A 118 7.88 4.20 4.99
C LYS A 118 6.82 4.39 3.91
N LEU A 119 6.10 3.32 3.57
CA LEU A 119 5.06 3.39 2.56
C LEU A 119 3.86 4.19 3.03
N VAL A 120 3.46 4.04 4.30
CA VAL A 120 2.43 4.86 4.93
C VAL A 120 2.83 6.33 4.91
N ASP A 121 4.06 6.66 5.35
CA ASP A 121 4.56 8.04 5.32
C ASP A 121 4.49 8.64 3.91
N LYS A 122 4.82 7.84 2.90
CA LYS A 122 4.76 8.26 1.50
C LYS A 122 3.33 8.51 1.02
N VAL A 123 2.36 7.69 1.42
CA VAL A 123 0.94 7.94 1.10
C VAL A 123 0.47 9.21 1.79
N THR A 124 0.81 9.40 3.06
CA THR A 124 0.45 10.60 3.83
C THR A 124 1.00 11.87 3.17
N MET A 125 2.28 11.89 2.79
CA MET A 125 2.87 13.03 2.07
C MET A 125 2.17 13.32 0.73
N LEU A 126 1.75 12.29 -0.01
CA LEU A 126 1.00 12.47 -1.26
C LEU A 126 -0.39 13.08 -1.01
N MET A 127 -1.05 12.71 0.09
CA MET A 127 -2.34 13.25 0.50
C MET A 127 -2.22 14.70 1.01
N ASP A 128 -1.21 15.00 1.83
CA ASP A 128 -1.01 16.33 2.42
C ASP A 128 -0.57 17.37 1.39
N ALA A 129 0.28 16.99 0.43
CA ALA A 129 0.69 17.87 -0.67
C ALA A 129 -0.49 18.33 -1.55
N ASP A 130 -1.64 17.64 -1.49
CA ASP A 130 -2.87 18.01 -2.19
C ASP A 130 -3.76 18.98 -1.38
N LEU A 131 -3.58 19.05 -0.06
CA LEU A 131 -4.29 20.02 0.78
C LEU A 131 -3.71 21.44 0.62
N GLU A 132 -2.39 21.56 0.55
CA GLU A 132 -1.69 22.86 0.43
C GLU A 132 -1.84 23.49 -0.97
N LYS A 133 -1.97 22.69 -2.03
CA LYS A 133 -2.11 23.21 -3.41
C LYS A 133 -3.53 23.61 -3.81
N ASN A 134 -4.56 23.02 -3.18
CA ASN A 134 -5.94 23.39 -3.43
C ASN A 134 -6.36 24.67 -2.68
N THR A 135 -5.80 24.90 -1.49
CA THR A 135 -6.08 26.12 -0.69
C THR A 135 -5.47 27.40 -1.28
N SER A 136 -4.29 27.32 -1.92
CA SER A 136 -3.69 28.50 -2.58
C SER A 136 -4.43 28.96 -3.85
N LYS A 137 -5.10 28.07 -4.60
CA LYS A 137 -5.88 28.46 -5.79
C LYS A 137 -7.21 29.13 -5.43
N ASP A 138 -7.83 28.75 -4.31
CA ASP A 138 -9.08 29.37 -3.86
C ASP A 138 -8.87 30.81 -3.35
N LEU A 139 -7.74 31.11 -2.71
CA LEU A 139 -7.42 32.47 -2.26
C LEU A 139 -7.14 33.45 -3.42
N SER A 140 -6.49 32.99 -4.49
CA SER A 140 -6.28 33.82 -5.69
C SER A 140 -7.57 34.12 -6.46
N ASN A 141 -8.56 33.23 -6.40
CA ASN A 141 -9.86 33.42 -7.05
C ASN A 141 -10.83 34.30 -6.25
N PHE A 142 -10.61 34.47 -4.94
CA PHE A 142 -11.42 35.34 -4.10
C PHE A 142 -11.02 36.82 -4.23
N SER A 143 -9.71 37.11 -4.42
CA SER A 143 -9.22 38.50 -4.55
C SER A 143 -9.53 39.17 -5.90
N LEU A 144 -9.76 38.41 -6.97
CA LEU A 144 -10.00 38.97 -8.32
C LEU A 144 -11.46 39.38 -8.58
N LYS A 145 -12.41 39.04 -7.68
CA LYS A 145 -13.84 39.36 -7.85
C LYS A 145 -14.32 40.60 -7.08
N GLN A 146 -13.42 41.35 -6.45
CA GLN A 146 -13.76 42.56 -5.68
C GLN A 146 -13.25 43.89 -6.27
N LEU A 147 -12.73 43.91 -7.51
CA LEU A 147 -12.19 45.15 -8.12
C LEU A 147 -12.87 45.62 -9.41
N ASP A 148 -13.93 44.95 -9.88
CA ASP A 148 -14.66 45.35 -11.10
C ASP A 148 -16.09 45.85 -10.82
N GLY A 149 -16.39 46.25 -9.57
CA GLY A 149 -17.74 46.51 -9.11
C GLY A 149 -18.14 47.96 -8.85
N ASP A 150 -17.26 48.97 -9.01
CA ASP A 150 -17.57 50.36 -8.66
C ASP A 150 -16.93 51.38 -9.63
N VAL A 151 -17.32 51.38 -10.91
CA VAL A 151 -17.26 52.58 -11.76
C VAL A 151 -18.43 52.56 -12.75
N GLU A 152 -19.63 52.90 -12.28
CA GLU A 152 -20.60 53.65 -13.09
C GLU A 152 -21.56 54.40 -12.14
N GLN A 153 -21.30 55.69 -11.95
CA GLN A 153 -22.27 56.79 -12.13
C GLN A 153 -21.54 58.13 -12.12
#